data_AF-A0A0Q8Q076-F1
#
_entry.id   AF-A0A0Q8Q076-F1
#
_cell.length_a   1.000
_cell.length_b   1.000
_cell.length_c   1.000
_cell.angle_alpha   90.00
_cell.angle_beta   90.00
_cell.angle_gamma   90.00
#
_symmetry.space_group_name_H-M   'P 1'
#
loop_
_entity.id
_entity.type
_entity.pdbx_description
1 polymer ?
#
loop_
_entity_poly.entity_id
_entity_poly.type
_entity_poly.pdbx_seq_one_letter_code
_entity_poly.pdbx_strand_id
1 'polypeptide(L)'
;MWFDAVYRWEKTEELMLSQAPSNDKDAALLRNYQKFQLAVRVIGNPKPSGKEIYGDMSKDVFQTNGYSVPTMLRGNYPDACDIRAAFHLCLADTGWNSSVLLSLDVNEEFIVPHPKDPKRYLMYGHKARGDSEQITEGLFKSRGSPGGILQILIKRTQPLREQLHIDLAKLKKEFEELRASGSASEVLDEKHKQIVKLEQGTRSPWIYAVPGRGNITWLDEVSYGRGVDRTQRGNFLDELVERINLTQPPNEQVTKMKPADFRDAFAAYAYRISGGMVLYVMKALGHKWPGTTKDYLDNTLLNDESDRLYRTFSNALWHEVKFHGRVDSTIIAKWCREGDVKEKERNRLHEYRALRRSRIGVGCKDPTNPPKHIAPTFKPDGEAMCPVHRCTLCLENAVIFPDSLYGLTKRLAELLHIRSRMSAVAFAESSFGEELTNTTLALQHFDEKEVQALFADWEQRIASGEHRVIDSDGILST
;
A
#
# COMPACT_ATOMS: atom_id res chain seq x y z
N MET A 1 6.23 2.41 16.73
CA MET A 1 7.50 1.94 17.35
C MET A 1 8.71 2.77 16.94
N TRP A 2 9.15 2.80 15.68
CA TRP A 2 10.29 3.65 15.28
C TRP A 2 10.04 5.15 15.54
N PHE A 3 8.90 5.67 15.09
CA PHE A 3 8.53 7.07 15.31
C PHE A 3 8.35 7.41 16.80
N ASP A 4 7.99 6.43 17.64
CA ASP A 4 7.93 6.63 19.10
C ASP A 4 9.33 6.83 19.69
N ALA A 5 10.34 6.14 19.15
CA ALA A 5 11.74 6.34 19.54
C ALA A 5 12.21 7.75 19.16
N VAL A 6 11.91 8.17 17.93
CA VAL A 6 12.24 9.50 17.42
C VAL A 6 11.57 10.59 18.26
N TYR A 7 10.25 10.49 18.48
CA TYR A 7 9.51 11.42 19.32
C TYR A 7 10.04 11.47 20.75
N ARG A 8 10.42 10.31 21.31
CA ARG A 8 11.02 10.24 22.65
C ARG A 8 12.35 10.98 22.74
N TRP A 9 13.18 10.94 21.69
CA TRP A 9 14.44 11.69 21.65
C TRP A 9 14.22 13.19 21.48
N GLU A 10 13.30 13.60 20.61
CA GLU A 10 12.93 15.01 20.44
C GLU A 10 12.38 15.60 21.74
N LYS A 11 11.48 14.86 22.40
CA LYS A 11 10.96 15.23 23.71
C LYS A 11 12.07 15.31 24.76
N THR A 12 13.06 14.43 24.70
CA THR A 12 14.22 14.49 25.61
C THR A 12 15.01 15.77 25.38
N GLU A 13 15.27 16.15 24.12
CA GLU A 13 15.97 17.39 23.77
C GLU A 13 15.18 18.63 24.19
N GLU A 14 13.86 18.66 23.94
CA GLU A 14 12.96 19.73 24.36
C GLU A 14 12.94 19.90 25.89
N LEU A 15 12.83 18.81 26.65
CA LEU A 15 12.85 18.87 28.11
C LEU A 15 14.19 19.38 28.65
N MET A 16 15.30 19.01 28.00
CA MET A 16 16.63 19.47 28.41
C MET A 16 16.90 20.94 28.05
N LEU A 17 16.18 21.50 27.07
CA LEU A 17 16.29 22.91 26.66
C LEU A 17 15.29 23.84 27.36
N SER A 18 14.12 23.34 27.73
CA SER A 18 13.05 24.13 28.35
C SER A 18 13.32 24.44 29.82
N GLN A 19 12.81 25.60 30.30
CA GLN A 19 13.04 26.08 31.67
C GLN A 19 12.11 25.43 32.71
N ALA A 20 10.97 24.85 32.30
CA ALA A 20 10.03 24.21 33.24
C ALA A 20 9.26 23.04 32.60
N PRO A 21 9.14 21.88 33.27
CA PRO A 21 8.34 20.76 32.80
C PRO A 21 6.84 21.06 32.86
N SER A 22 6.07 20.60 31.88
CA SER A 22 4.62 20.87 31.77
C SER A 22 3.74 20.04 32.71
N ASN A 23 4.27 18.95 33.27
CA ASN A 23 3.55 18.05 34.19
C ASN A 23 4.54 17.19 35.02
N ASP A 24 4.03 16.48 36.01
CA ASP A 24 4.84 15.64 36.92
C ASP A 24 5.61 14.52 36.21
N LYS A 25 5.05 13.95 35.13
CA LYS A 25 5.75 12.91 34.34
C LYS A 25 6.96 13.50 33.63
N ASP A 26 6.81 14.67 33.05
CA ASP A 26 7.89 15.39 32.38
C ASP A 26 8.96 15.86 33.37
N ALA A 27 8.56 16.27 34.58
CA ALA A 27 9.48 16.55 35.67
C ALA A 27 10.29 15.31 36.09
N ALA A 28 9.65 14.14 36.15
CA ALA A 28 10.33 12.88 36.46
C ALA A 28 11.31 12.47 35.35
N LEU A 29 10.93 12.61 34.07
CA LEU A 29 11.81 12.34 32.93
C LEU A 29 13.02 13.28 32.90
N LEU A 30 12.78 14.59 33.07
CA LEU A 30 13.84 15.60 33.10
C LEU A 30 14.88 15.31 34.19
N ARG A 31 14.44 14.98 35.41
CA ARG A 31 15.34 14.58 36.51
C ARG A 31 16.21 13.38 36.14
N ASN A 32 15.64 12.38 35.46
CA ASN A 32 16.38 11.22 34.98
C ASN A 32 17.44 11.63 33.95
N TYR A 33 17.08 12.45 32.96
CA TYR A 33 17.99 12.86 31.89
C TYR A 33 19.12 13.77 32.39
N GLN A 34 18.84 14.68 33.31
CA GLN A 34 19.85 15.53 33.96
C GLN A 34 20.85 14.68 34.76
N LYS A 35 20.37 13.70 35.54
CA LYS A 35 21.24 12.78 36.29
C LYS A 35 22.15 11.97 35.35
N PHE A 36 21.60 11.52 34.22
CA PHE A 36 22.38 10.81 33.19
C PHE A 36 23.45 11.69 32.55
N GLN A 37 23.10 12.92 32.13
CA GLN A 37 24.07 13.85 31.55
C GLN A 37 25.18 14.22 32.53
N LEU A 38 24.85 14.40 33.81
CA LEU A 38 25.86 14.65 34.85
C LEU A 38 26.83 13.47 34.96
N ALA A 39 26.31 12.23 35.00
CA ALA A 39 27.15 11.03 35.04
C ALA A 39 28.07 10.94 33.81
N VAL A 40 27.53 11.15 32.61
CA VAL A 40 28.31 11.17 31.35
C VAL A 40 29.44 12.20 31.41
N ARG A 41 29.15 13.43 31.88
CA ARG A 41 30.16 14.50 31.99
C ARG A 41 31.26 14.18 33.00
N VAL A 42 30.91 13.61 34.15
CA VAL A 42 31.87 13.29 35.23
C VAL A 42 32.77 12.11 34.84
N ILE A 43 32.19 11.08 34.24
CA ILE A 43 32.91 9.83 33.92
C ILE A 43 33.67 9.96 32.60
N GLY A 44 33.22 10.83 31.70
CA GLY A 44 33.76 10.95 30.35
C GLY A 44 33.39 9.77 29.44
N ASN A 45 32.43 8.93 29.84
CA ASN A 45 31.91 7.82 29.04
C ASN A 45 30.46 8.14 28.61
N PRO A 46 30.12 8.05 27.31
CA PRO A 46 28.77 8.33 26.81
C PRO A 46 27.72 7.31 27.26
N LYS A 47 28.14 6.14 27.75
CA LYS A 47 27.29 5.10 28.35
C LYS A 47 27.89 4.62 29.68
N PRO A 48 27.75 5.41 30.76
CA PRO A 48 28.11 4.98 32.09
C PRO A 48 27.41 3.66 32.47
N SER A 49 28.12 2.79 33.18
CA SER A 49 27.54 1.60 33.79
C SER A 49 26.53 1.98 34.87
N GLY A 50 25.61 1.05 35.17
CA GLY A 50 24.61 1.29 36.22
C GLY A 50 25.22 1.70 37.56
N LYS A 51 26.35 1.08 37.96
CA LYS A 51 27.06 1.43 39.19
C LYS A 51 27.57 2.86 39.18
N GLU A 52 28.13 3.31 38.07
CA GLU A 52 28.65 4.67 37.97
C GLU A 52 27.51 5.72 37.93
N ILE A 53 26.33 5.35 37.41
CA ILE A 53 25.14 6.21 37.48
C ILE A 53 24.57 6.28 38.91
N TYR A 54 24.60 5.18 39.65
CA TYR A 54 24.12 5.13 41.05
C TYR A 54 24.99 5.98 41.97
N GLY A 55 26.31 6.03 41.72
CA GLY A 55 27.28 6.65 42.63
C GLY A 55 27.27 5.94 43.98
N ASP A 56 27.12 6.71 45.06
CA ASP A 56 27.08 6.18 46.42
C ASP A 56 25.70 5.58 46.81
N MET A 57 24.69 5.71 45.94
CA MET A 57 23.35 5.18 46.23
C MET A 57 23.29 3.67 46.01
N SER A 58 22.59 2.95 46.89
CA SER A 58 22.15 1.59 46.57
C SER A 58 21.12 1.62 45.44
N LYS A 59 20.98 0.49 44.73
CA LYS A 59 20.01 0.36 43.64
C LYS A 59 18.57 0.64 44.11
N ASP A 60 18.21 0.20 45.32
CA ASP A 60 16.86 0.36 45.86
C ASP A 60 16.55 1.82 46.23
N VAL A 61 17.54 2.53 46.79
CA VAL A 61 17.42 3.97 47.08
C VAL A 61 17.31 4.76 45.77
N PHE A 62 18.10 4.39 44.76
CA PHE A 62 18.06 5.02 43.44
C PHE A 62 16.66 4.91 42.80
N GLN A 63 16.04 3.74 42.87
CA GLN A 63 14.69 3.51 42.34
C GLN A 63 13.61 4.21 43.16
N THR A 64 13.72 4.18 44.50
CA THR A 64 12.79 4.89 45.40
C THR A 64 12.81 6.40 45.14
N ASN A 65 13.96 6.96 44.77
CA ASN A 65 14.10 8.37 44.38
C ASN A 65 13.54 8.70 42.98
N GLY A 66 12.92 7.73 42.29
CA GLY A 66 12.30 7.91 40.97
C GLY A 66 13.28 7.83 39.80
N TYR A 67 14.51 7.35 40.01
CA TYR A 67 15.48 7.18 38.94
C TYR A 67 15.43 5.79 38.30
N SER A 68 15.63 5.74 36.98
CA SER A 68 15.56 4.53 36.17
C SER A 68 16.61 4.58 35.05
N VAL A 69 17.64 3.73 35.14
CA VAL A 69 18.67 3.60 34.09
C VAL A 69 18.06 3.24 32.73
N PRO A 70 17.08 2.31 32.62
CA PRO A 70 16.40 2.07 31.34
C PRO A 70 15.75 3.35 30.77
N THR A 71 15.09 4.15 31.61
CA THR A 71 14.47 5.42 31.17
C THR A 71 15.52 6.40 30.68
N MET A 72 16.61 6.57 31.44
CA MET A 72 17.74 7.43 31.07
C MET A 72 18.33 7.03 29.71
N LEU A 73 18.61 5.73 29.52
CA LEU A 73 19.20 5.24 28.28
C LEU A 73 18.25 5.38 27.09
N ARG A 74 16.97 5.02 27.23
CA ARG A 74 15.99 5.11 26.13
C ARG A 74 15.75 6.55 25.68
N GLY A 75 15.88 7.52 26.58
CA GLY A 75 15.83 8.94 26.24
C GLY A 75 17.04 9.42 25.43
N ASN A 76 18.22 8.79 25.60
CA ASN A 76 19.46 9.24 24.97
C ASN A 76 19.89 8.39 23.77
N TYR A 77 19.55 7.11 23.70
CA TYR A 77 20.02 6.19 22.66
C TYR A 77 18.91 5.21 22.26
N PRO A 78 19.02 4.57 21.08
CA PRO A 78 18.16 3.44 20.72
C PRO A 78 18.39 2.26 21.65
N ASP A 79 17.30 1.56 21.96
CA ASP A 79 17.31 0.26 22.61
C ASP A 79 17.16 -0.88 21.58
N ALA A 80 17.09 -2.12 22.07
CA ALA A 80 17.01 -3.32 21.24
C ALA A 80 15.71 -3.39 20.41
N CYS A 81 14.62 -2.79 20.89
CA CYS A 81 13.33 -2.73 20.21
C CYS A 81 13.35 -1.65 19.14
N ASP A 82 13.84 -0.44 19.48
CA ASP A 82 13.90 0.69 18.55
C ASP A 82 14.74 0.34 17.32
N ILE A 83 15.91 -0.28 17.53
CA ILE A 83 16.84 -0.61 16.45
C ILE A 83 16.30 -1.71 15.52
N ARG A 84 15.58 -2.70 16.07
CA ARG A 84 14.93 -3.75 15.26
C ARG A 84 13.74 -3.21 14.50
N ALA A 85 12.96 -2.32 15.10
CA ALA A 85 11.87 -1.64 14.40
C ALA A 85 12.41 -0.82 13.21
N ALA A 86 13.49 -0.06 13.43
CA ALA A 86 14.17 0.70 12.38
C ALA A 86 14.69 -0.21 11.25
N PHE A 87 15.37 -1.31 11.62
CA PHE A 87 15.92 -2.28 10.69
C PHE A 87 14.85 -2.92 9.79
N HIS A 88 13.77 -3.42 10.39
CA HIS A 88 12.69 -4.07 9.62
C HIS A 88 11.88 -3.07 8.80
N LEU A 89 11.75 -1.82 9.25
CA LEU A 89 11.15 -0.76 8.42
C LEU A 89 12.01 -0.47 7.18
N CYS A 90 13.34 -0.47 7.33
CA CYS A 90 14.24 -0.35 6.18
C CYS A 90 14.12 -1.56 5.23
N LEU A 91 13.96 -2.79 5.74
CA LEU A 91 13.70 -3.95 4.89
C LEU A 91 12.41 -3.79 4.08
N ALA A 92 11.33 -3.36 4.74
CA ALA A 92 10.03 -3.17 4.10
C ALA A 92 10.06 -2.12 2.97
N ASP A 93 10.80 -1.03 3.15
CA ASP A 93 10.83 0.09 2.20
C ASP A 93 11.86 -0.10 1.07
N THR A 94 12.93 -0.88 1.30
CA THR A 94 13.98 -1.11 0.29
C THR A 94 13.79 -2.39 -0.53
N GLY A 95 13.09 -3.39 0.04
CA GLY A 95 13.09 -4.75 -0.50
C GLY A 95 14.46 -5.43 -0.45
N TRP A 96 15.45 -4.88 0.25
CA TRP A 96 16.78 -5.49 0.36
C TRP A 96 16.75 -6.75 1.21
N ASN A 97 17.76 -7.61 1.06
CA ASN A 97 17.96 -8.72 1.99
C ASN A 97 18.55 -8.21 3.31
N SER A 98 18.31 -8.92 4.41
CA SER A 98 18.88 -8.58 5.73
C SER A 98 20.39 -8.45 5.71
N SER A 99 21.09 -9.33 4.97
CA SER A 99 22.55 -9.27 4.85
C SER A 99 23.07 -7.99 4.20
N VAL A 100 22.34 -7.41 3.24
CA VAL A 100 22.74 -6.17 2.54
C VAL A 100 22.61 -4.97 3.48
N LEU A 101 21.54 -4.92 4.28
CA LEU A 101 21.40 -3.86 5.30
C LEU A 101 22.40 -4.01 6.45
N LEU A 102 22.70 -5.26 6.86
CA LEU A 102 23.68 -5.52 7.93
C LEU A 102 25.12 -5.22 7.50
N SER A 103 25.43 -5.27 6.20
CA SER A 103 26.77 -5.02 5.66
C SER A 103 27.08 -3.54 5.40
N LEU A 104 26.14 -2.63 5.65
CA LEU A 104 26.37 -1.20 5.52
C LEU A 104 27.51 -0.75 6.45
N ASP A 105 28.41 0.08 5.94
CA ASP A 105 29.56 0.62 6.67
C ASP A 105 29.44 2.13 6.82
N VAL A 106 29.36 2.63 8.04
CA VAL A 106 29.28 4.08 8.32
C VAL A 106 30.55 4.86 7.96
N ASN A 107 31.66 4.18 7.73
CA ASN A 107 32.91 4.80 7.28
C ASN A 107 32.95 5.02 5.77
N GLU A 108 32.00 4.45 5.03
CA GLU A 108 31.85 4.61 3.59
C GLU A 108 30.71 5.59 3.28
N GLU A 109 30.80 6.29 2.15
CA GLU A 109 29.71 7.16 1.70
C GLU A 109 28.64 6.33 0.99
N PHE A 110 27.76 5.69 1.75
CA PHE A 110 26.72 4.82 1.21
C PHE A 110 25.36 5.52 1.02
N ILE A 111 25.20 6.79 1.43
CA ILE A 111 24.04 7.65 1.14
C ILE A 111 24.54 8.91 0.46
N VAL A 112 24.20 9.11 -0.81
CA VAL A 112 24.59 10.30 -1.57
C VAL A 112 23.36 11.05 -2.09
N PRO A 113 23.44 12.38 -2.28
CA PRO A 113 22.38 13.13 -2.96
C PRO A 113 22.15 12.61 -4.39
N HIS A 114 20.89 12.53 -4.82
CA HIS A 114 20.56 12.12 -6.18
C HIS A 114 21.09 13.16 -7.19
N PRO A 115 21.78 12.77 -8.27
CA PRO A 115 22.50 13.68 -9.16
C PRO A 115 21.59 14.69 -9.88
N LYS A 116 20.29 14.39 -10.02
CA LYS A 116 19.30 15.26 -10.67
C LYS A 116 18.35 15.98 -9.71
N ASP A 117 18.26 15.55 -8.45
CA ASP A 117 17.30 16.10 -7.49
C ASP A 117 17.91 16.08 -6.08
N PRO A 118 18.40 17.21 -5.56
CA PRO A 118 19.05 17.26 -4.25
C PRO A 118 18.09 16.97 -3.08
N LYS A 119 16.77 16.92 -3.31
CA LYS A 119 15.78 16.52 -2.29
C LYS A 119 15.72 14.99 -2.11
N ARG A 120 16.34 14.24 -3.02
CA ARG A 120 16.40 12.78 -3.02
C ARG A 120 17.81 12.29 -2.74
N TYR A 121 17.90 11.04 -2.34
CA TYR A 121 19.17 10.35 -2.15
C TYR A 121 19.18 9.02 -2.90
N LEU A 122 20.38 8.56 -3.20
CA LEU A 122 20.69 7.19 -3.56
C LEU A 122 21.40 6.54 -2.37
N MET A 123 20.93 5.36 -2.00
CA MET A 123 21.56 4.53 -0.97
C MET A 123 22.12 3.26 -1.61
N TYR A 124 23.40 2.99 -1.35
CA TYR A 124 24.15 1.87 -1.90
C TYR A 124 24.34 0.80 -0.83
N GLY A 125 24.20 -0.45 -1.22
CA GLY A 125 24.44 -1.61 -0.36
C GLY A 125 25.12 -2.72 -1.14
N HIS A 126 26.06 -3.41 -0.51
CA HIS A 126 26.80 -4.48 -1.16
C HIS A 126 26.15 -5.85 -0.93
N LYS A 127 25.93 -6.62 -1.99
CA LYS A 127 25.39 -7.98 -1.92
C LYS A 127 26.49 -9.02 -2.10
N ALA A 128 27.07 -9.49 -1.01
CA ALA A 128 28.20 -10.44 -1.00
C ALA A 128 27.98 -11.69 -1.87
N ARG A 129 26.81 -12.35 -1.77
CA ARG A 129 26.53 -13.58 -2.55
C ARG A 129 26.48 -13.35 -4.07
N GLY A 130 26.17 -12.14 -4.49
CA GLY A 130 26.04 -11.79 -5.91
C GLY A 130 27.23 -11.01 -6.44
N ASP A 131 28.15 -10.59 -5.57
CA ASP A 131 29.19 -9.60 -5.83
C ASP A 131 28.66 -8.45 -6.69
N SER A 132 27.75 -7.68 -6.10
CA SER A 132 27.04 -6.60 -6.80
C SER A 132 26.48 -5.58 -5.84
N GLU A 133 26.44 -4.33 -6.29
CA GLU A 133 25.76 -3.25 -5.59
C GLU A 133 24.25 -3.30 -5.79
N GLN A 134 23.51 -3.02 -4.73
CA GLN A 134 22.09 -2.73 -4.76
C GLN A 134 21.90 -1.24 -4.47
N ILE A 135 21.04 -0.61 -5.26
CA ILE A 135 20.77 0.82 -5.15
C ILE A 135 19.29 1.00 -4.85
N THR A 136 18.97 1.85 -3.89
CA THR A 136 17.61 2.29 -3.63
C THR A 136 17.57 3.81 -3.56
N GLU A 137 16.43 4.38 -3.93
CA GLU A 137 16.20 5.82 -3.96
C GLU A 137 15.19 6.20 -2.88
N GLY A 138 15.42 7.34 -2.22
CA GLY A 138 14.47 7.86 -1.24
C GLY A 138 14.49 9.38 -1.15
N LEU A 139 13.64 9.93 -0.28
CA LEU A 139 13.48 11.36 -0.06
C LEU A 139 14.08 11.79 1.27
N PHE A 140 14.98 12.77 1.29
CA PHE A 140 15.58 13.27 2.54
C PHE A 140 14.54 13.84 3.52
N LYS A 141 13.43 14.39 3.03
CA LYS A 141 12.34 14.91 3.88
C LYS A 141 11.62 13.82 4.67
N SER A 142 11.71 12.55 4.26
CA SER A 142 10.97 11.45 4.88
C SER A 142 11.80 10.82 6.00
N ARG A 143 11.41 11.11 7.25
CA ARG A 143 12.03 10.54 8.47
C ARG A 143 11.85 9.03 8.61
N GLY A 144 10.89 8.46 7.87
CA GLY A 144 10.65 7.03 7.80
C GLY A 144 11.35 6.34 6.63
N SER A 145 11.98 7.09 5.73
CA SER A 145 12.74 6.48 4.64
C SER A 145 14.06 5.89 5.15
N PRO A 146 14.60 4.82 4.55
CA PRO A 146 15.80 4.13 4.98
C PRO A 146 17.00 5.04 5.23
N GLY A 147 17.32 5.93 4.29
CA GLY A 147 18.38 6.92 4.44
C GLY A 147 18.11 7.92 5.58
N GLY A 148 16.86 8.36 5.73
CA GLY A 148 16.45 9.23 6.86
C GLY A 148 16.60 8.53 8.21
N ILE A 149 16.20 7.26 8.31
CA ILE A 149 16.36 6.42 9.50
C ILE A 149 17.84 6.29 9.86
N LEU A 150 18.67 5.92 8.88
CA LEU A 150 20.10 5.71 9.08
C LEU A 150 20.82 7.00 9.47
N GLN A 151 20.50 8.14 8.85
CA GLN A 151 21.06 9.43 9.25
C GLN A 151 20.69 9.80 10.69
N ILE A 152 19.44 9.58 11.10
CA ILE A 152 19.00 9.80 12.49
C ILE A 152 19.76 8.87 13.44
N LEU A 153 19.86 7.58 13.12
CA LEU A 153 20.55 6.59 13.95
C LEU A 153 22.04 6.90 14.09
N ILE A 154 22.73 7.19 12.98
CA ILE A 154 24.16 7.52 12.97
C ILE A 154 24.41 8.76 13.82
N LYS A 155 23.64 9.84 13.59
CA LYS A 155 23.73 11.06 14.40
C LYS A 155 23.49 10.80 15.88
N ARG A 156 22.46 10.02 16.22
CA ARG A 156 22.09 9.74 17.62
C ARG A 156 23.11 8.85 18.33
N THR A 157 23.73 7.93 17.60
CA THR A 157 24.69 6.95 18.13
C THR A 157 26.15 7.40 18.04
N GLN A 158 26.40 8.61 17.52
CA GLN A 158 27.76 9.15 17.35
C GLN A 158 28.61 9.07 18.63
N PRO A 159 28.12 9.46 19.83
CA PRO A 159 28.92 9.32 21.05
C PRO A 159 29.28 7.85 21.35
N LEU A 160 28.35 6.92 21.11
CA LEU A 160 28.60 5.50 21.30
C LEU A 160 29.67 4.98 20.32
N ARG A 161 29.65 5.45 19.06
CA ARG A 161 30.66 5.09 18.05
C ARG A 161 32.05 5.54 18.47
N GLU A 162 32.18 6.77 18.93
CA GLU A 162 33.45 7.32 19.42
C GLU A 162 34.00 6.46 20.57
N GLN A 163 33.14 6.05 21.52
CA GLN A 163 33.55 5.13 22.57
C GLN A 163 33.99 3.76 22.03
N LEU A 164 33.30 3.18 21.03
CA LEU A 164 33.73 1.93 20.40
C LEU A 164 35.11 2.07 19.73
N HIS A 165 35.41 3.21 19.11
CA HIS A 165 36.74 3.46 18.54
C HIS A 165 37.82 3.55 19.62
N ILE A 166 37.53 4.20 20.76
CA ILE A 166 38.43 4.25 21.91
C ILE A 166 38.68 2.84 22.46
N ASP A 167 37.61 2.06 22.65
CA ASP A 167 37.69 0.69 23.15
C ASP A 167 38.48 -0.21 22.18
N LEU A 168 38.32 -0.01 20.86
CA LEU A 168 39.06 -0.73 19.84
C LEU A 168 40.56 -0.39 19.86
N ALA A 169 40.90 0.89 19.97
CA ALA A 169 42.29 1.33 20.07
C ALA A 169 42.97 0.74 21.32
N LYS A 170 42.26 0.74 22.46
CA LYS A 170 42.73 0.13 23.70
C LYS A 170 42.95 -1.38 23.55
N LEU A 171 41.98 -2.08 22.96
CA LEU A 171 42.05 -3.52 22.79
C LEU A 171 43.17 -3.95 21.83
N LYS A 172 43.40 -3.19 20.74
CA LYS A 172 44.54 -3.39 19.83
C LYS A 172 45.88 -3.21 20.55
N LYS A 173 45.99 -2.20 21.41
CA LYS A 173 47.19 -1.98 22.23
C LYS A 173 47.45 -3.15 23.19
N GLU A 174 46.41 -3.59 23.92
CA GLU A 174 46.50 -4.77 24.80
C GLU A 174 46.91 -6.03 24.04
N PHE A 175 46.39 -6.23 22.82
CA PHE A 175 46.76 -7.37 21.98
C PHE A 175 48.24 -7.35 21.60
N GLU A 176 48.80 -6.21 21.21
CA GLU A 176 50.23 -6.09 20.90
C GLU A 176 51.11 -6.30 22.14
N GLU A 177 50.69 -5.83 23.32
CA GLU A 177 51.39 -6.09 24.59
C GLU A 177 51.39 -7.59 24.96
N LEU A 178 50.26 -8.27 24.76
CA LEU A 178 50.14 -9.72 24.97
C LEU A 178 50.99 -10.52 23.96
N ARG A 179 51.06 -10.04 22.71
CA ARG A 179 51.88 -10.64 21.66
C ARG A 179 53.36 -10.48 21.96
N ALA A 180 53.79 -9.29 22.38
CA ALA A 180 55.17 -8.99 22.75
C ALA A 180 55.64 -9.76 23.99
N SER A 181 54.73 -10.03 24.95
CA SER A 181 55.03 -10.82 26.16
C SER A 181 55.07 -12.33 25.94
N GLY A 182 54.86 -12.83 24.70
CA GLY A 182 54.88 -14.26 24.40
C GLY A 182 53.70 -15.03 25.00
N SER A 183 52.55 -14.38 25.18
CA SER A 183 51.34 -15.02 25.70
C SER A 183 50.91 -16.22 24.85
N ALA A 184 50.22 -17.19 25.46
CA ALA A 184 49.74 -18.39 24.79
C ALA A 184 48.79 -18.06 23.61
N SER A 185 48.85 -18.89 22.55
CA SER A 185 48.08 -18.71 21.31
C SER A 185 46.57 -18.56 21.56
N GLU A 186 46.01 -19.33 22.50
CA GLU A 186 44.58 -19.28 22.82
C GLU A 186 44.12 -17.90 23.33
N VAL A 187 44.96 -17.23 24.12
CA VAL A 187 44.67 -15.88 24.67
C VAL A 187 44.73 -14.84 23.56
N LEU A 188 45.70 -14.98 22.64
CA LEU A 188 45.81 -14.11 21.47
C LEU A 188 44.61 -14.30 20.54
N ASP A 189 44.20 -15.54 20.27
CA ASP A 189 43.05 -15.84 19.41
C ASP A 189 41.74 -15.26 19.98
N GLU A 190 41.53 -15.37 21.30
CA GLU A 190 40.35 -14.80 21.95
C GLU A 190 40.35 -13.26 21.88
N LYS A 191 41.49 -12.61 22.12
CA LYS A 191 41.62 -11.16 21.96
C LYS A 191 41.44 -10.72 20.51
N HIS A 192 41.97 -11.48 19.55
CA HIS A 192 41.79 -11.20 18.12
C HIS A 192 40.31 -11.30 17.72
N LYS A 193 39.57 -12.31 18.20
CA LYS A 193 38.11 -12.41 17.98
C LYS A 193 37.36 -11.20 18.54
N GLN A 194 37.77 -10.69 19.71
CA GLN A 194 37.20 -9.48 20.29
C GLN A 194 37.48 -8.24 19.44
N ILE A 195 38.70 -8.11 18.87
CA ILE A 195 39.06 -7.03 17.95
C ILE A 195 38.17 -7.09 16.70
N VAL A 196 38.11 -8.25 16.02
CA VAL A 196 37.29 -8.42 14.81
C VAL A 196 35.83 -8.09 15.07
N LYS A 197 35.29 -8.56 16.20
CA LYS A 197 33.92 -8.24 16.61
C LYS A 197 33.73 -6.74 16.80
N LEU A 198 34.64 -6.07 17.50
CA LEU A 198 34.53 -4.64 17.77
C LEU A 198 34.71 -3.78 16.51
N GLU A 199 35.54 -4.21 15.56
CA GLU A 199 35.67 -3.62 14.22
C GLU A 199 34.38 -3.69 13.41
N GLN A 200 33.61 -4.79 13.52
CA GLN A 200 32.27 -4.84 12.93
C GLN A 200 31.32 -3.84 13.58
N GLY A 201 31.43 -3.69 14.91
CA GLY A 201 30.60 -2.75 15.67
C GLY A 201 30.84 -1.28 15.31
N THR A 202 32.08 -0.87 15.08
CA THR A 202 32.41 0.51 14.69
C THR A 202 31.85 0.87 13.31
N ARG A 203 31.80 -0.11 12.39
CA ARG A 203 31.26 0.03 11.03
C ARG A 203 29.73 -0.01 10.98
N SER A 204 29.09 -0.76 11.88
CA SER A 204 27.64 -1.04 11.80
C SER A 204 26.80 0.22 12.05
N PRO A 205 25.83 0.58 11.19
CA PRO A 205 24.87 1.64 11.50
C PRO A 205 23.90 1.25 12.64
N TRP A 206 23.81 -0.04 12.97
CA TRP A 206 22.77 -0.62 13.82
C TRP A 206 23.14 -0.70 15.30
N ILE A 207 23.77 0.34 15.84
CA ILE A 207 24.23 0.40 17.23
C ILE A 207 23.07 0.76 18.18
N TYR A 208 23.05 0.13 19.36
CA TYR A 208 22.08 0.41 20.41
C TYR A 208 22.65 0.16 21.81
N ALA A 209 21.97 0.73 22.81
CA ALA A 209 22.36 0.67 24.21
C ALA A 209 21.49 -0.32 25.00
N VAL A 210 22.12 -1.23 25.75
CA VAL A 210 21.42 -2.18 26.63
C VAL A 210 21.56 -1.79 28.11
N PRO A 211 20.51 -1.87 28.95
CA PRO A 211 20.65 -1.70 30.39
C PRO A 211 21.50 -2.83 31.00
N GLY A 212 22.62 -2.52 31.66
CA GLY A 212 23.48 -3.53 32.28
C GLY A 212 24.97 -3.18 32.23
N ARG A 213 25.85 -4.19 32.38
CA ARG A 213 27.31 -4.00 32.34
C ARG A 213 27.75 -3.58 30.93
N GLY A 214 28.08 -2.30 30.76
CA GLY A 214 29.02 -1.75 29.76
C GLY A 214 28.68 -1.87 28.27
N ASN A 215 27.78 -2.74 27.83
CA ASN A 215 27.80 -3.12 26.41
C ASN A 215 26.96 -2.17 25.54
N ILE A 216 27.67 -1.34 24.77
CA ILE A 216 27.23 -0.91 23.45
C ILE A 216 27.12 -2.17 22.59
N THR A 217 26.00 -2.35 21.91
CA THR A 217 25.72 -3.55 21.10
C THR A 217 25.27 -3.11 19.70
N TRP A 218 25.35 -4.00 18.73
CA TRP A 218 24.85 -3.77 17.37
C TRP A 218 24.13 -5.00 16.85
N LEU A 219 23.31 -4.82 15.81
CA LEU A 219 22.69 -5.95 15.11
C LEU A 219 23.72 -6.68 14.24
N ASP A 220 23.57 -7.99 14.18
CA ASP A 220 24.34 -8.93 13.35
C ASP A 220 23.39 -9.98 12.73
N GLU A 221 23.94 -10.91 11.95
CA GLU A 221 23.18 -11.97 11.27
C GLU A 221 22.38 -12.87 12.23
N VAL A 222 22.76 -12.95 13.50
CA VAL A 222 22.12 -13.82 14.50
C VAL A 222 21.08 -13.06 15.33
N SER A 223 21.28 -11.76 15.52
CA SER A 223 20.51 -10.95 16.48
C SER A 223 19.45 -10.08 15.83
N TYR A 224 19.52 -9.79 14.52
CA TYR A 224 18.58 -8.87 13.85
C TYR A 224 17.11 -9.27 14.02
N GLY A 225 16.80 -10.57 13.95
CA GLY A 225 15.45 -11.12 14.15
C GLY A 225 15.18 -11.63 15.57
N ARG A 226 16.15 -11.61 16.48
CA ARG A 226 15.93 -12.16 17.83
C ARG A 226 14.91 -11.31 18.61
N GLY A 227 13.98 -11.97 19.30
CA GLY A 227 13.03 -11.32 20.22
C GLY A 227 13.71 -10.46 21.30
N VAL A 228 12.97 -9.47 21.81
CA VAL A 228 13.45 -8.57 22.87
C VAL A 228 13.23 -9.20 24.24
N ASP A 229 12.17 -10.00 24.41
CA ASP A 229 11.91 -10.71 25.64
C ASP A 229 12.80 -11.96 25.73
N ARG A 230 13.66 -12.03 26.75
CA ARG A 230 14.53 -13.20 26.96
C ARG A 230 13.79 -14.41 27.53
N THR A 231 12.59 -14.21 28.08
CA THR A 231 11.77 -15.27 28.66
C THR A 231 10.98 -16.01 27.59
N GLN A 232 10.67 -15.33 26.48
CA GLN A 232 10.04 -15.93 25.31
C GLN A 232 11.10 -16.27 24.26
N ARG A 233 11.19 -17.54 23.84
CA ARG A 233 12.07 -17.95 22.74
C ARG A 233 11.47 -17.57 21.38
N GLY A 234 11.21 -16.27 21.18
CA GLY A 234 10.52 -15.72 20.01
C GLY A 234 11.41 -14.93 19.05
N ASN A 235 10.92 -14.69 17.84
CA ASN A 235 11.43 -13.71 16.88
C ASN A 235 10.79 -12.34 17.19
N PHE A 236 11.52 -11.25 16.94
CA PHE A 236 11.02 -9.89 17.13
C PHE A 236 9.71 -9.62 16.38
N LEU A 237 9.57 -10.12 15.16
CA LEU A 237 8.34 -9.94 14.38
C LEU A 237 7.16 -10.73 14.98
N ASP A 238 7.40 -11.89 15.58
CA ASP A 238 6.34 -12.66 16.25
C ASP A 238 5.84 -11.88 17.48
N GLU A 239 6.76 -11.38 18.32
CA GLU A 239 6.41 -10.54 19.48
C GLU A 239 5.64 -9.27 19.06
N LEU A 240 5.97 -8.70 17.90
CA LEU A 240 5.29 -7.54 17.36
C LEU A 240 3.88 -7.90 16.86
N VAL A 241 3.75 -8.96 16.08
CA VAL A 241 2.46 -9.44 15.56
C VAL A 241 1.52 -9.80 16.71
N GLU A 242 2.01 -10.52 17.72
CA GLU A 242 1.23 -10.84 18.92
C GLU A 242 0.72 -9.56 19.60
N ARG A 243 1.60 -8.57 19.79
CA ARG A 243 1.22 -7.29 20.40
C ARG A 243 0.19 -6.50 19.60
N ILE A 244 0.31 -6.50 18.26
CA ILE A 244 -0.68 -5.87 17.38
C ILE A 244 -2.02 -6.59 17.51
N ASN A 245 -2.01 -7.92 17.45
CA ASN A 245 -3.21 -8.75 17.47
C ASN A 245 -3.96 -8.73 18.81
N LEU A 246 -3.32 -8.34 19.91
CA LEU A 246 -4.02 -8.07 21.19
C LEU A 246 -5.10 -6.98 21.05
N THR A 247 -4.96 -6.08 20.08
CA THR A 247 -5.87 -4.95 19.87
C THR A 247 -6.77 -5.11 18.64
N GLN A 248 -6.59 -6.18 17.86
CA GLN A 248 -7.31 -6.37 16.60
C GLN A 248 -8.42 -7.44 16.72
N PRO A 249 -9.55 -7.26 16.02
CA PRO A 249 -10.59 -8.27 15.96
C PRO A 249 -10.11 -9.52 15.20
N PRO A 250 -10.69 -10.72 15.45
CA PRO A 250 -10.18 -11.99 14.89
C PRO A 250 -10.04 -12.02 13.35
N ASN A 251 -10.88 -11.28 12.64
CA ASN A 251 -10.88 -11.19 11.18
C ASN A 251 -9.83 -10.22 10.60
N GLU A 252 -9.16 -9.42 11.43
CA GLU A 252 -8.13 -8.45 11.03
C GLU A 252 -6.75 -8.81 11.58
N GLN A 253 -6.64 -9.90 12.36
CA GLN A 253 -5.37 -10.33 12.93
C GLN A 253 -4.31 -10.59 11.85
N VAL A 254 -3.13 -10.05 12.09
CA VAL A 254 -1.96 -10.22 11.25
C VAL A 254 -1.38 -11.61 11.48
N THR A 255 -1.03 -12.31 10.40
CA THR A 255 -0.39 -13.61 10.48
C THR A 255 1.09 -13.47 10.85
N LYS A 256 1.72 -14.57 11.31
CA LYS A 256 3.15 -14.56 11.63
C LYS A 256 3.97 -14.23 10.38
N MET A 257 5.00 -13.40 10.57
CA MET A 257 5.84 -12.90 9.49
C MET A 257 7.32 -13.17 9.75
N LYS A 258 8.05 -13.45 8.68
CA LYS A 258 9.51 -13.54 8.63
C LYS A 258 10.10 -12.31 7.96
N PRO A 259 11.36 -11.96 8.25
CA PRO A 259 12.02 -10.85 7.58
C PRO A 259 12.09 -10.98 6.04
N ALA A 260 12.11 -12.21 5.51
CA ALA A 260 12.08 -12.45 4.06
C ALA A 260 10.77 -12.00 3.41
N ASP A 261 9.64 -12.09 4.14
CA ASP A 261 8.32 -11.73 3.63
C ASP A 261 8.23 -10.24 3.26
N PHE A 262 9.06 -9.37 3.85
CA PHE A 262 9.15 -7.96 3.45
C PHE A 262 9.67 -7.80 2.02
N ARG A 263 10.64 -8.62 1.62
CA ARG A 263 11.15 -8.61 0.25
C ARG A 263 10.11 -9.14 -0.73
N ASP A 264 9.40 -10.20 -0.36
CA ASP A 264 8.32 -10.76 -1.18
C ASP A 264 7.16 -9.75 -1.35
N ALA A 265 6.76 -9.07 -0.26
CA ALA A 265 5.75 -8.02 -0.30
C ALA A 265 6.19 -6.82 -1.14
N PHE A 266 7.47 -6.41 -1.04
CA PHE A 266 8.03 -5.34 -1.87
C PHE A 266 8.06 -5.72 -3.35
N ALA A 267 8.44 -6.97 -3.67
CA ALA A 267 8.39 -7.50 -5.03
C ALA A 267 6.96 -7.47 -5.59
N ALA A 268 5.98 -7.84 -4.77
CA ALA A 268 4.58 -7.81 -5.14
C ALA A 268 4.06 -6.41 -5.40
N TYR A 269 4.42 -5.46 -4.54
CA TYR A 269 4.15 -4.06 -4.76
C TYR A 269 4.75 -3.57 -6.09
N ALA A 270 6.05 -3.81 -6.31
CA ALA A 270 6.76 -3.41 -7.52
C ALA A 270 6.14 -4.00 -8.79
N TYR A 271 5.74 -5.28 -8.76
CA TYR A 271 5.08 -5.94 -9.87
C TYR A 271 3.72 -5.29 -10.18
N ARG A 272 2.91 -5.03 -9.17
CA ARG A 272 1.58 -4.42 -9.33
C ARG A 272 1.63 -2.99 -9.85
N ILE A 273 2.48 -2.13 -9.26
CA ILE A 273 2.57 -0.72 -9.68
C ILE A 273 3.12 -0.55 -11.09
N SER A 274 3.91 -1.52 -11.57
CA SER A 274 4.48 -1.50 -12.91
C SER A 274 3.59 -2.18 -13.95
N GLY A 275 2.37 -2.61 -13.58
CA GLY A 275 1.46 -3.31 -14.49
C GLY A 275 1.95 -4.71 -14.88
N GLY A 276 2.75 -5.36 -14.03
CA GLY A 276 3.29 -6.69 -14.27
C GLY A 276 4.64 -6.73 -14.99
N MET A 277 5.41 -5.63 -14.97
CA MET A 277 6.68 -5.57 -15.69
C MET A 277 7.80 -6.29 -14.93
N VAL A 278 8.17 -7.49 -15.38
CA VAL A 278 9.26 -8.30 -14.79
C VAL A 278 10.59 -7.53 -14.73
N LEU A 279 10.92 -6.75 -15.75
CA LEU A 279 12.15 -5.93 -15.77
C LEU A 279 12.16 -4.84 -14.69
N TYR A 280 10.98 -4.31 -14.32
CA TYR A 280 10.86 -3.37 -13.22
C TYR A 280 11.19 -4.04 -11.89
N VAL A 281 10.61 -5.22 -11.65
CA VAL A 281 10.89 -6.01 -10.44
C VAL A 281 12.37 -6.42 -10.40
N MET A 282 12.95 -6.81 -11.54
CA MET A 282 14.38 -7.14 -11.64
C MET A 282 15.25 -5.98 -11.17
N LYS A 283 14.95 -4.76 -11.64
CA LYS A 283 15.63 -3.53 -11.22
C LYS A 283 15.42 -3.27 -9.73
N ALA A 284 14.17 -3.32 -9.26
CA ALA A 284 13.80 -3.02 -7.87
C ALA A 284 14.44 -3.99 -6.86
N LEU A 285 14.53 -5.27 -7.20
CA LEU A 285 15.12 -6.31 -6.34
C LEU A 285 16.64 -6.45 -6.51
N GLY A 286 17.24 -5.75 -7.48
CA GLY A 286 18.66 -5.85 -7.81
C GLY A 286 19.07 -7.25 -8.27
N HIS A 287 18.27 -7.88 -9.14
CA HIS A 287 18.62 -9.15 -9.79
C HIS A 287 19.43 -8.89 -11.07
N LYS A 288 20.47 -9.69 -11.32
CA LYS A 288 21.34 -9.53 -12.50
C LYS A 288 20.66 -10.00 -13.80
N TRP A 289 19.84 -11.05 -13.72
CA TRP A 289 19.28 -11.72 -14.89
C TRP A 289 17.74 -11.76 -14.83
N PRO A 290 17.04 -11.56 -15.97
CA PRO A 290 15.59 -11.66 -16.03
C PRO A 290 15.06 -13.02 -15.59
N GLY A 291 15.76 -14.12 -15.93
CA GLY A 291 15.40 -15.48 -15.54
C GLY A 291 15.26 -15.64 -14.02
N THR A 292 16.23 -15.13 -13.25
CA THR A 292 16.16 -15.17 -11.77
C THR A 292 14.94 -14.45 -11.22
N THR A 293 14.55 -13.34 -11.84
CA THR A 293 13.36 -12.58 -11.43
C THR A 293 12.08 -13.31 -11.81
N LYS A 294 12.04 -13.93 -12.99
CA LYS A 294 10.93 -14.76 -13.42
C LYS A 294 10.75 -15.95 -12.46
N ASP A 295 11.80 -16.73 -12.24
CA ASP A 295 11.75 -17.89 -11.32
C ASP A 295 11.32 -17.46 -9.91
N TYR A 296 11.80 -16.30 -9.45
CA TYR A 296 11.40 -15.75 -8.16
C TYR A 296 9.91 -15.37 -8.14
N LEU A 297 9.42 -14.64 -9.15
CA LEU A 297 8.02 -14.23 -9.26
C LEU A 297 7.08 -15.43 -9.41
N ASP A 298 7.48 -16.42 -10.20
CA ASP A 298 6.74 -17.69 -10.37
C ASP A 298 6.60 -18.36 -8.99
N ASN A 299 7.70 -18.50 -8.24
CA ASN A 299 7.69 -19.18 -6.94
C ASN A 299 7.01 -18.39 -5.79
N THR A 300 6.86 -17.06 -5.91
CA THR A 300 6.37 -16.21 -4.80
C THR A 300 5.01 -15.56 -5.05
N LEU A 301 4.71 -15.18 -6.30
CA LEU A 301 3.59 -14.28 -6.60
C LEU A 301 2.67 -14.83 -7.68
N LEU A 302 3.21 -15.23 -8.83
CA LEU A 302 2.41 -15.59 -9.98
C LEU A 302 1.72 -16.94 -9.80
N ASN A 303 2.36 -17.91 -9.16
CA ASN A 303 1.69 -19.17 -8.82
C ASN A 303 0.56 -18.92 -7.80
N ASP A 304 0.78 -18.10 -6.78
CA ASP A 304 -0.24 -17.80 -5.76
C ASP A 304 -1.44 -17.02 -6.32
N GLU A 305 -1.19 -16.01 -7.16
CA GLU A 305 -2.23 -15.20 -7.78
C GLU A 305 -2.98 -15.98 -8.86
N SER A 306 -2.27 -16.74 -9.69
CA SER A 306 -2.87 -17.64 -10.69
C SER A 306 -3.67 -18.74 -10.01
N ASP A 307 -3.17 -19.33 -8.92
CA ASP A 307 -3.89 -20.34 -8.15
C ASP A 307 -5.16 -19.76 -7.53
N ARG A 308 -5.11 -18.55 -6.97
CA ARG A 308 -6.31 -17.89 -6.43
C ARG A 308 -7.33 -17.57 -7.52
N LEU A 309 -6.89 -17.06 -8.66
CA LEU A 309 -7.77 -16.71 -9.77
C LEU A 309 -8.37 -17.97 -10.41
N TYR A 310 -7.56 -19.01 -10.62
CA TYR A 310 -8.00 -20.31 -11.11
C TYR A 310 -8.94 -20.99 -10.12
N ARG A 311 -8.65 -20.99 -8.81
CA ARG A 311 -9.54 -21.53 -7.78
C ARG A 311 -10.87 -20.78 -7.74
N THR A 312 -10.83 -19.44 -7.78
CA THR A 312 -12.06 -18.62 -7.79
C THR A 312 -12.89 -18.91 -9.04
N PHE A 313 -12.27 -18.93 -10.22
CA PHE A 313 -12.93 -19.26 -11.48
C PHE A 313 -13.49 -20.68 -11.48
N SER A 314 -12.69 -21.68 -11.08
CA SER A 314 -13.09 -23.09 -11.03
C SER A 314 -14.25 -23.29 -10.05
N ASN A 315 -14.18 -22.68 -8.87
CA ASN A 315 -15.27 -22.72 -7.90
C ASN A 315 -16.54 -22.09 -8.46
N ALA A 316 -16.44 -20.91 -9.08
CA ALA A 316 -17.60 -20.24 -9.69
C ALA A 316 -18.21 -21.08 -10.83
N LEU A 317 -17.38 -21.63 -11.72
CA LEU A 317 -17.80 -22.50 -12.81
C LEU A 317 -18.53 -23.75 -12.30
N TRP A 318 -17.93 -24.49 -11.38
CA TRP A 318 -18.53 -25.70 -10.84
C TRP A 318 -19.77 -25.42 -9.99
N HIS A 319 -19.82 -24.27 -9.31
CA HIS A 319 -21.02 -23.84 -8.61
C HIS A 319 -22.18 -23.57 -9.59
N GLU A 320 -21.93 -22.85 -10.68
CA GLU A 320 -22.93 -22.60 -11.73
C GLU A 320 -23.45 -23.92 -12.33
N VAL A 321 -22.56 -24.85 -12.66
CA VAL A 321 -22.93 -26.17 -13.18
C VAL A 321 -23.77 -26.96 -12.16
N LYS A 322 -23.33 -27.00 -10.89
CA LYS A 322 -23.97 -27.83 -9.86
C LYS A 322 -25.35 -27.32 -9.44
N PHE A 323 -25.50 -26.02 -9.22
CA PHE A 323 -26.72 -25.45 -8.63
C PHE A 323 -27.69 -24.87 -9.66
N HIS A 324 -27.19 -24.45 -10.83
CA HIS A 324 -28.01 -23.82 -11.86
C HIS A 324 -28.06 -24.60 -13.18
N GLY A 325 -27.27 -25.68 -13.31
CA GLY A 325 -27.28 -26.55 -14.49
C GLY A 325 -26.84 -25.88 -15.79
N ARG A 326 -26.15 -24.73 -15.68
CA ARG A 326 -25.72 -23.92 -16.82
C ARG A 326 -24.41 -23.22 -16.54
N VAL A 327 -23.76 -22.70 -17.57
CA VAL A 327 -22.55 -21.86 -17.45
C VAL A 327 -22.88 -20.47 -17.98
N ASP A 328 -22.94 -19.49 -17.08
CA ASP A 328 -23.20 -18.09 -17.44
C ASP A 328 -21.92 -17.25 -17.30
N SER A 329 -21.37 -16.81 -18.43
CA SER A 329 -20.10 -16.09 -18.47
C SER A 329 -20.16 -14.73 -17.77
N THR A 330 -21.31 -14.05 -17.75
CA THR A 330 -21.46 -12.78 -17.04
C THR A 330 -21.44 -12.99 -15.52
N ILE A 331 -22.11 -14.04 -15.05
CA ILE A 331 -22.13 -14.40 -13.62
C ILE A 331 -20.74 -14.83 -13.16
N ILE A 332 -20.06 -15.69 -13.91
CA ILE A 332 -18.70 -16.14 -13.58
C ILE A 332 -17.72 -14.96 -13.57
N ALA A 333 -17.81 -14.07 -14.55
CA ALA A 333 -16.94 -12.90 -14.63
C ALA A 333 -17.18 -11.91 -13.48
N LYS A 334 -18.43 -11.72 -13.05
CA LYS A 334 -18.76 -10.93 -11.86
C LYS A 334 -18.23 -11.61 -10.60
N TRP A 335 -18.39 -12.93 -10.48
CA TRP A 335 -17.88 -13.70 -9.35
C TRP A 335 -16.35 -13.56 -9.21
N CYS A 336 -15.63 -13.75 -10.31
CA CYS A 336 -14.17 -13.65 -10.30
C CYS A 336 -13.65 -12.26 -9.90
N ARG A 337 -14.44 -11.19 -10.13
CA ARG A 337 -14.04 -9.80 -9.82
C ARG A 337 -14.47 -9.35 -8.43
N GLU A 338 -15.70 -9.67 -8.04
CA GLU A 338 -16.38 -9.07 -6.88
C GLU A 338 -16.72 -10.08 -5.78
N GLY A 339 -16.51 -11.37 -6.03
CA GLY A 339 -16.93 -12.44 -5.12
C GLY A 339 -18.37 -12.87 -5.36
N ASP A 340 -18.99 -13.49 -4.37
CA ASP A 340 -20.28 -14.18 -4.51
C ASP A 340 -21.40 -13.31 -5.13
N VAL A 341 -22.13 -13.87 -6.09
CA VAL A 341 -23.18 -13.16 -6.84
C VAL A 341 -24.54 -13.40 -6.20
N LYS A 342 -25.13 -12.35 -5.65
CA LYS A 342 -26.39 -12.44 -4.89
C LYS A 342 -27.57 -12.79 -5.81
N GLU A 343 -28.57 -13.47 -5.26
CA GLU A 343 -29.79 -13.85 -6.01
C GLU A 343 -30.51 -12.65 -6.64
N LYS A 344 -30.54 -11.51 -5.94
CA LYS A 344 -31.10 -10.26 -6.47
C LYS A 344 -30.39 -9.79 -7.75
N GLU A 345 -29.08 -9.97 -7.83
CA GLU A 345 -28.28 -9.58 -9.00
C GLU A 345 -28.52 -10.54 -10.17
N ARG A 346 -28.71 -11.84 -9.87
CA ARG A 346 -29.12 -12.86 -10.86
C ARG A 346 -30.49 -12.56 -11.45
N ASN A 347 -31.47 -12.25 -10.60
CA ASN A 347 -32.82 -11.89 -11.03
C ASN A 347 -32.82 -10.63 -11.89
N ARG A 348 -32.07 -9.59 -11.48
CA ARG A 348 -31.90 -8.38 -12.27
C ARG A 348 -31.27 -8.66 -13.65
N LEU A 349 -30.26 -9.54 -13.73
CA LEU A 349 -29.66 -9.92 -15.00
C LEU A 349 -30.63 -10.70 -15.89
N HIS A 350 -31.43 -11.59 -15.29
CA HIS A 350 -32.47 -12.32 -16.01
C HIS A 350 -33.54 -11.37 -16.56
N GLU A 351 -34.07 -10.47 -15.73
CA GLU A 351 -35.01 -9.41 -16.13
C GLU A 351 -34.41 -8.56 -17.26
N TYR A 352 -33.16 -8.11 -17.11
CA TYR A 352 -32.45 -7.32 -18.12
C TYR A 352 -32.43 -8.01 -19.50
N ARG A 353 -32.13 -9.32 -19.52
CA ARG A 353 -32.03 -10.14 -20.74
C ARG A 353 -33.39 -10.54 -21.32
N ALA A 354 -34.42 -10.67 -20.48
CA ALA A 354 -35.77 -11.06 -20.91
C ALA A 354 -36.55 -9.91 -21.56
N LEU A 355 -36.20 -8.65 -21.25
CA LEU A 355 -36.88 -7.47 -21.80
C LEU A 355 -36.79 -7.41 -23.34
N ARG A 356 -37.93 -7.37 -24.00
CA ARG A 356 -38.02 -7.19 -25.46
C ARG A 356 -37.57 -5.78 -25.84
N ARG A 357 -36.80 -5.65 -26.93
CA ARG A 357 -36.28 -4.37 -27.42
C ARG A 357 -37.18 -3.79 -28.52
N SER A 358 -37.40 -2.48 -28.49
CA SER A 358 -38.08 -1.73 -29.54
C SER A 358 -37.14 -1.46 -30.72
N ARG A 359 -37.68 -0.89 -31.80
CA ARG A 359 -36.90 -0.47 -32.97
C ARG A 359 -35.77 0.52 -32.62
N ILE A 360 -35.92 1.32 -31.57
CA ILE A 360 -34.92 2.28 -31.11
C ILE A 360 -34.01 1.72 -30.01
N GLY A 361 -34.02 0.40 -29.79
CA GLY A 361 -33.15 -0.27 -28.82
C GLY A 361 -33.55 -0.10 -27.36
N VAL A 362 -34.68 0.56 -27.07
CA VAL A 362 -35.25 0.71 -25.72
C VAL A 362 -36.02 -0.56 -25.37
N GLY A 363 -35.82 -1.14 -24.18
CA GLY A 363 -36.60 -2.32 -23.79
C GLY A 363 -37.94 -1.97 -23.16
N CYS A 364 -38.87 -2.92 -23.21
CA CYS A 364 -40.23 -2.77 -22.71
C CYS A 364 -40.55 -3.82 -21.66
N LYS A 365 -41.03 -3.38 -20.49
CA LYS A 365 -41.51 -4.27 -19.41
C LYS A 365 -42.78 -5.03 -19.78
N ASP A 366 -43.66 -4.40 -20.56
CA ASP A 366 -44.94 -4.99 -20.98
C ASP A 366 -45.26 -4.60 -22.43
N PRO A 367 -44.70 -5.33 -23.42
CA PRO A 367 -44.90 -5.03 -24.82
C PRO A 367 -46.30 -5.36 -25.33
N THR A 368 -47.05 -6.22 -24.63
CA THR A 368 -48.37 -6.74 -25.05
C THR A 368 -49.54 -5.95 -24.47
N ASN A 369 -49.28 -5.01 -23.58
CA ASN A 369 -50.30 -4.15 -22.98
C ASN A 369 -49.78 -2.70 -22.84
N PRO A 370 -49.56 -1.99 -23.96
CA PRO A 370 -49.14 -0.60 -23.92
C PRO A 370 -50.21 0.29 -23.26
N PRO A 371 -49.80 1.32 -22.50
CA PRO A 371 -50.74 2.28 -21.91
C PRO A 371 -51.64 2.95 -22.97
N LYS A 372 -52.89 3.21 -22.61
CA LYS A 372 -53.87 3.83 -23.52
C LYS A 372 -53.45 5.21 -24.05
N HIS A 373 -52.64 5.96 -23.32
CA HIS A 373 -52.14 7.26 -23.80
C HIS A 373 -51.07 7.10 -24.90
N ILE A 374 -50.42 5.93 -25.01
CA ILE A 374 -49.45 5.60 -26.05
C ILE A 374 -50.12 4.95 -27.26
N ALA A 375 -51.03 3.99 -27.01
CA ALA A 375 -51.73 3.27 -28.06
C ALA A 375 -53.24 3.18 -27.74
N PRO A 376 -54.02 4.26 -27.97
CA PRO A 376 -55.42 4.36 -27.53
C PRO A 376 -56.35 3.29 -28.12
N THR A 377 -56.06 2.86 -29.34
CA THR A 377 -56.87 1.88 -30.10
C THR A 377 -56.38 0.44 -29.95
N PHE A 378 -55.29 0.22 -29.21
CA PHE A 378 -54.71 -1.11 -29.03
C PHE A 378 -55.59 -1.97 -28.12
N LYS A 379 -55.87 -3.21 -28.56
CA LYS A 379 -56.62 -4.21 -27.79
C LYS A 379 -55.66 -5.32 -27.38
N PRO A 380 -55.36 -5.47 -26.07
CA PRO A 380 -54.50 -6.55 -25.61
C PRO A 380 -55.10 -7.93 -25.89
N ASP A 381 -54.37 -8.77 -26.60
CA ASP A 381 -54.68 -10.18 -26.86
C ASP A 381 -53.62 -11.13 -26.25
N GLY A 382 -52.56 -10.57 -25.65
CA GLY A 382 -51.46 -11.31 -25.04
C GLY A 382 -50.35 -11.72 -26.01
N GLU A 383 -50.51 -11.51 -27.32
CA GLU A 383 -49.55 -11.89 -28.36
C GLU A 383 -49.08 -10.70 -29.19
N ALA A 384 -50.00 -9.81 -29.58
CA ALA A 384 -49.70 -8.60 -30.33
C ALA A 384 -48.84 -7.65 -29.48
N MET A 385 -47.81 -7.09 -30.11
CA MET A 385 -46.92 -6.13 -29.46
C MET A 385 -47.29 -4.70 -29.82
N CYS A 386 -46.91 -3.76 -28.96
CA CYS A 386 -47.09 -2.33 -29.16
C CYS A 386 -46.55 -1.88 -30.53
N PRO A 387 -47.41 -1.40 -31.45
CA PRO A 387 -47.01 -1.03 -32.80
C PRO A 387 -46.42 0.39 -32.88
N VAL A 388 -46.61 1.20 -31.83
CA VAL A 388 -46.31 2.64 -31.84
C VAL A 388 -44.82 2.93 -31.70
N HIS A 389 -44.09 2.12 -30.93
CA HIS A 389 -42.64 2.22 -30.70
C HIS A 389 -42.08 3.61 -30.31
N ARG A 390 -42.91 4.55 -29.85
CA ARG A 390 -42.52 5.85 -29.28
C ARG A 390 -42.16 5.70 -27.80
N CYS A 391 -41.15 4.87 -27.52
CA CYS A 391 -40.87 4.40 -26.16
C CYS A 391 -40.48 5.52 -25.18
N THR A 392 -39.95 6.64 -25.66
CA THR A 392 -39.60 7.80 -24.82
C THR A 392 -40.83 8.55 -24.29
N LEU A 393 -42.03 8.26 -24.79
CA LEU A 393 -43.29 8.71 -24.20
C LEU A 393 -43.85 7.75 -23.13
N CYS A 394 -43.43 6.47 -23.14
CA CYS A 394 -43.98 5.44 -22.26
C CYS A 394 -43.10 5.25 -21.01
N LEU A 395 -43.19 6.18 -20.07
CA LEU A 395 -42.32 6.21 -18.89
C LEU A 395 -42.52 5.01 -17.95
N GLU A 396 -43.68 4.34 -17.98
CA GLU A 396 -43.96 3.20 -17.08
C GLU A 396 -43.20 1.93 -17.51
N ASN A 397 -43.18 1.68 -18.82
CA ASN A 397 -42.71 0.42 -19.38
C ASN A 397 -41.34 0.52 -20.05
N ALA A 398 -40.87 1.73 -20.41
CA ALA A 398 -39.58 1.91 -21.06
C ALA A 398 -38.39 1.68 -20.12
N VAL A 399 -37.38 0.98 -20.62
CA VAL A 399 -36.09 0.77 -19.96
C VAL A 399 -34.98 1.09 -20.97
N ILE A 400 -34.17 2.10 -20.65
CA ILE A 400 -33.08 2.56 -21.52
C ILE A 400 -31.83 1.70 -21.28
N PHE A 401 -31.21 1.25 -22.36
CA PHE A 401 -29.99 0.43 -22.37
C PHE A 401 -28.83 1.17 -23.04
N PRO A 402 -27.57 0.74 -22.81
CA PRO A 402 -26.44 1.21 -23.61
C PRO A 402 -26.70 1.12 -25.12
N ASP A 403 -27.27 0.01 -25.58
CA ASP A 403 -27.61 -0.23 -26.99
C ASP A 403 -28.73 0.68 -27.52
N SER A 404 -29.46 1.39 -26.64
CA SER A 404 -30.50 2.36 -27.05
C SER A 404 -29.90 3.65 -27.64
N LEU A 405 -28.61 3.93 -27.43
CA LEU A 405 -27.95 5.16 -27.84
C LEU A 405 -28.16 5.47 -29.34
N TYR A 406 -27.89 4.48 -30.19
CA TYR A 406 -28.02 4.63 -31.64
C TYR A 406 -29.45 4.95 -32.09
N GLY A 407 -30.44 4.30 -31.47
CA GLY A 407 -31.86 4.52 -31.80
C GLY A 407 -32.42 5.83 -31.24
N LEU A 408 -31.97 6.25 -30.05
CA LEU A 408 -32.38 7.50 -29.43
C LEU A 408 -31.79 8.72 -30.17
N THR A 409 -30.51 8.66 -30.57
CA THR A 409 -29.87 9.71 -31.40
C THR A 409 -30.53 9.83 -32.76
N LYS A 410 -30.87 8.70 -33.40
CA LYS A 410 -31.70 8.68 -34.60
C LYS A 410 -33.01 9.42 -34.39
N ARG A 411 -33.74 9.08 -33.31
CA ARG A 411 -35.05 9.65 -33.05
C ARG A 411 -34.99 11.15 -32.75
N LEU A 412 -33.93 11.61 -32.07
CA LEU A 412 -33.67 13.02 -31.84
C LEU A 412 -33.53 13.79 -33.18
N ALA A 413 -32.73 13.26 -34.11
CA ALA A 413 -32.55 13.85 -35.43
C ALA A 413 -33.86 13.90 -36.23
N GLU A 414 -34.66 12.82 -36.19
CA GLU A 414 -35.99 12.79 -36.79
C GLU A 414 -36.93 13.87 -36.20
N LEU A 415 -36.95 14.04 -34.87
CA LEU A 415 -37.83 15.00 -34.20
C LEU A 415 -37.45 16.46 -34.49
N LEU A 416 -36.15 16.77 -34.58
CA LEU A 416 -35.68 18.10 -34.98
C LEU A 416 -35.98 18.39 -36.45
N HIS A 417 -35.85 17.37 -37.31
CA HIS A 417 -36.26 17.47 -38.71
C HIS A 417 -37.75 17.76 -38.86
N ILE A 418 -38.60 17.00 -38.16
CA ILE A 418 -40.06 17.23 -38.10
C ILE A 418 -40.37 18.66 -37.63
N ARG A 419 -39.71 19.12 -36.56
CA ARG A 419 -39.88 20.48 -36.03
C ARG A 419 -39.54 21.57 -37.05
N SER A 420 -38.55 21.32 -37.92
CA SER A 420 -38.13 22.29 -38.93
C SER A 420 -39.10 22.42 -40.12
N ARG A 421 -39.94 21.40 -40.35
CA ARG A 421 -40.83 21.31 -41.53
C ARG A 421 -42.31 21.48 -41.20
N MET A 422 -42.73 21.10 -40.00
CA MET A 422 -44.10 21.25 -39.54
C MET A 422 -44.37 22.67 -39.01
N SER A 423 -45.62 23.14 -39.10
CA SER A 423 -46.00 24.42 -38.52
C SER A 423 -45.82 24.41 -36.99
N ALA A 424 -45.46 25.56 -36.42
CA ALA A 424 -45.23 25.68 -34.98
C ALA A 424 -46.47 25.31 -34.14
N VAL A 425 -47.67 25.61 -34.65
CA VAL A 425 -48.95 25.29 -34.00
C VAL A 425 -49.18 23.77 -34.01
N ALA A 426 -49.03 23.11 -35.16
CA ALA A 426 -49.20 21.65 -35.25
C ALA A 426 -48.15 20.90 -34.43
N PHE A 427 -46.91 21.42 -34.34
CA PHE A 427 -45.88 20.85 -33.46
C PHE A 427 -46.26 20.95 -31.98
N ALA A 428 -46.76 22.12 -31.55
CA ALA A 428 -47.16 22.36 -30.17
C ALA A 428 -48.39 21.55 -29.75
N GLU A 429 -49.33 21.29 -30.66
CA GLU A 429 -50.52 20.48 -30.41
C GLU A 429 -50.24 18.96 -30.49
N SER A 430 -49.10 18.57 -31.07
CA SER A 430 -48.67 17.17 -31.15
C SER A 430 -47.91 16.71 -29.90
N SER A 431 -47.73 15.38 -29.75
CA SER A 431 -46.84 14.81 -28.73
C SER A 431 -45.35 14.81 -29.11
N PHE A 432 -44.94 15.43 -30.24
CA PHE A 432 -43.54 15.48 -30.65
C PHE A 432 -42.69 16.39 -29.76
N GLY A 433 -43.26 17.46 -29.20
CA GLY A 433 -42.55 18.34 -28.26
C GLY A 433 -42.17 17.64 -26.96
N GLU A 434 -43.09 16.85 -26.41
CA GLU A 434 -42.85 16.00 -25.24
C GLU A 434 -41.81 14.91 -25.56
N GLU A 435 -41.96 14.23 -26.70
CA GLU A 435 -41.02 13.19 -27.13
C GLU A 435 -39.60 13.73 -27.32
N LEU A 436 -39.46 14.93 -27.88
CA LEU A 436 -38.18 15.62 -28.05
C LEU A 436 -37.52 15.90 -26.69
N THR A 437 -38.31 16.36 -25.74
CA THR A 437 -37.83 16.65 -24.37
C THR A 437 -37.36 15.37 -23.69
N ASN A 438 -38.18 14.31 -23.72
CA ASN A 438 -37.85 13.04 -23.07
C ASN A 438 -36.65 12.33 -23.74
N THR A 439 -36.54 12.41 -25.06
CA THR A 439 -35.41 11.84 -25.81
C THR A 439 -34.11 12.58 -25.48
N THR A 440 -34.17 13.91 -25.37
CA THR A 440 -33.02 14.73 -24.96
C THR A 440 -32.59 14.39 -23.53
N LEU A 441 -33.53 14.29 -22.59
CA LEU A 441 -33.26 13.88 -21.20
C LEU A 441 -32.64 12.48 -21.13
N ALA A 442 -33.14 11.52 -21.91
CA ALA A 442 -32.58 10.18 -21.98
C ALA A 442 -31.11 10.18 -22.45
N LEU A 443 -30.77 11.02 -23.43
CA LEU A 443 -29.41 11.11 -23.99
C LEU A 443 -28.40 11.79 -23.05
N GLN A 444 -28.85 12.56 -22.05
CA GLN A 444 -27.95 13.15 -21.03
C GLN A 444 -27.23 12.11 -20.16
N HIS A 445 -27.71 10.86 -20.16
CA HIS A 445 -27.08 9.76 -19.41
C HIS A 445 -26.01 8.99 -20.22
N PHE A 446 -25.72 9.41 -21.45
CA PHE A 446 -24.69 8.82 -22.31
C PHE A 446 -23.48 9.75 -22.47
N ASP A 447 -22.38 9.25 -23.04
CA ASP A 447 -21.21 10.07 -23.34
C ASP A 447 -21.55 11.14 -24.39
N GLU A 448 -21.31 12.40 -24.06
CA GLU A 448 -21.70 13.54 -24.89
C GLU A 448 -21.04 13.51 -26.28
N LYS A 449 -19.79 13.05 -26.39
CA LYS A 449 -19.08 13.02 -27.67
C LYS A 449 -19.65 11.95 -28.59
N GLU A 450 -19.98 10.79 -28.03
CA GLU A 450 -20.61 9.70 -28.78
C GLU A 450 -22.01 10.10 -29.26
N VAL A 451 -22.80 10.75 -28.40
CA VAL A 451 -24.11 11.31 -28.76
C VAL A 451 -23.99 12.32 -29.91
N GLN A 452 -23.08 13.28 -29.82
CA GLN A 452 -22.88 14.30 -30.85
C GLN A 452 -22.44 13.69 -32.20
N ALA A 453 -21.52 12.72 -32.17
CA ALA A 453 -21.03 12.06 -33.39
C ALA A 453 -22.15 11.29 -34.10
N LEU A 454 -22.92 10.48 -33.35
CA LEU A 454 -24.03 9.72 -33.90
C LEU A 454 -25.18 10.61 -34.37
N PHE A 455 -25.45 11.70 -33.65
CA PHE A 455 -26.45 12.68 -34.05
C PHE A 455 -26.07 13.35 -35.38
N ALA A 456 -24.83 13.80 -35.54
CA ALA A 456 -24.34 14.39 -36.79
C ALA A 456 -24.41 13.41 -37.98
N ASP A 457 -24.09 12.14 -37.76
CA ASP A 457 -24.26 11.08 -38.78
C ASP A 457 -25.73 10.97 -39.22
N TRP A 458 -26.67 10.97 -38.27
CA TRP A 458 -28.09 10.90 -38.59
C TRP A 458 -28.63 12.15 -39.30
N GLU A 459 -28.20 13.35 -38.90
CA GLU A 459 -28.53 14.58 -39.62
C GLU A 459 -28.05 14.54 -41.07
N GLN A 460 -26.82 14.05 -41.30
CA GLN A 460 -26.28 13.89 -42.65
C GLN A 460 -27.07 12.88 -43.49
N ARG A 461 -27.46 11.74 -42.92
CA ARG A 461 -28.29 10.73 -43.61
C ARG A 461 -29.67 11.26 -43.97
N ILE A 462 -30.26 12.10 -43.11
CA ILE A 462 -31.55 12.74 -43.39
C ILE A 462 -31.38 13.78 -44.51
N ALA A 463 -30.36 14.64 -44.44
CA ALA A 463 -30.09 15.68 -45.43
C ALA A 463 -29.77 15.12 -46.83
N SER A 464 -29.05 14.01 -46.89
CA SER A 464 -28.72 13.30 -48.14
C SER A 464 -29.85 12.46 -48.70
N GLY A 465 -30.92 12.22 -47.92
CA GLY A 465 -32.06 11.38 -48.30
C GLY A 465 -31.84 9.88 -48.16
N GLU A 466 -30.70 9.44 -47.60
CA GLU A 466 -30.40 8.04 -47.25
C GLU A 466 -31.37 7.51 -46.17
N HIS A 467 -31.75 8.38 -45.23
CA HIS A 467 -32.81 8.10 -44.25
C HIS A 467 -34.02 9.01 -44.50
N ARG A 468 -35.19 8.41 -44.75
CA ARG A 468 -36.45 9.14 -44.90
C ARG A 468 -37.18 9.21 -43.57
N VAL A 469 -37.41 10.43 -43.08
CA VAL A 469 -38.25 10.68 -41.90
C VAL A 469 -39.71 10.50 -42.31
N ILE A 470 -40.46 9.71 -41.53
CA ILE A 470 -41.90 9.51 -41.75
C ILE A 470 -42.63 10.61 -41.01
N ASP A 471 -43.02 11.65 -41.75
CA ASP A 471 -43.82 12.76 -41.27
C ASP A 471 -45.30 12.36 -41.42
N SER A 472 -45.87 11.69 -40.42
CA SER A 472 -47.32 11.38 -40.45
C SER A 472 -48.11 12.65 -40.16
N ASP A 473 -48.36 13.48 -41.17
CA ASP A 473 -49.50 14.41 -41.13
C ASP A 473 -50.76 13.55 -41.00
N GLY A 474 -51.54 13.76 -39.94
CA GLY A 474 -52.71 12.95 -39.60
C GLY A 474 -53.84 13.02 -40.63
N ILE A 475 -53.68 12.38 -41.78
CA ILE A 475 -54.76 12.03 -42.69
C ILE A 475 -54.69 10.52 -42.90
N LEU A 476 -55.67 9.83 -42.29
CA LEU A 476 -56.06 8.49 -42.66
C LEU A 476 -56.30 8.47 -44.17
N SER A 477 -55.42 7.82 -44.92
CA SER A 477 -55.73 7.37 -46.27
C SER A 477 -56.87 6.36 -46.16
N THR A 478 -58.03 6.75 -46.71
CA THR A 478 -59.23 5.95 -46.94
C THR A 478 -58.96 4.60 -47.57
#